data_AF-A0A830G851-F1
#
_entry.id   AF-A0A830G851-F1
#
_cell.length_a   1.000
_cell.length_b   1.000
_cell.length_c   1.000
_cell.angle_alpha   90.00
_cell.angle_beta   90.00
_cell.angle_gamma   90.00
#
_symmetry.space_group_name_H-M   'P 1'
#
loop_
_entity.id
_entity.type
_entity.pdbx_description
1 polymer ?
#
loop_
_entity_poly.entity_id
_entity_poly.type
_entity_poly.pdbx_seq_one_letter_code
_entity_poly.pdbx_strand_id
1 'polypeptide(L)'
;MRAPDLRRGVGAFVAVLLAAVVVTAGVGVVSDAVGSNGATQPDAPAYDTGDLLPTPVDDGGSVPAPDAGTQKTVVVDAAHGNTVGRADMQPLVNALVESGHEVRFYTGGGSSSLISGSGTSALNETLNDADAFVIADPAAAYSGAEADAVSAFADNGGRVLLLGDTPTTATSASSLLGLTGETTAGSGQPNAVAARHGLAFNADYLYDMTENANNFQYVYGSPSADGGLAAGVDRTVFDAAVAVAHGDAATAAISAENVSRESTRTTGTYAVAVRSGNVAAIGDTWFLSPDGATVADNEALVGNVADFLVSGTKTGTIGGSSGSTVRPGGISLDGANAAGGSTNASNATNATSATA
;
A
#
# COMPACT_ATOMS: atom_id res chain seq x y z
N MET A 1 37.59 50.63 -62.87
CA MET A 1 38.31 50.47 -61.58
C MET A 1 39.74 50.05 -61.89
N ARG A 2 40.72 50.80 -61.39
CA ARG A 2 42.13 50.63 -61.78
C ARG A 2 42.69 49.37 -61.09
N ALA A 3 43.55 48.65 -61.80
CA ALA A 3 44.19 47.40 -61.37
C ALA A 3 45.00 47.40 -60.04
N PRO A 4 45.32 48.53 -59.35
CA PRO A 4 46.02 48.47 -58.06
C PRO A 4 45.16 48.01 -56.89
N ASP A 5 43.84 48.26 -56.91
CA ASP A 5 43.01 48.08 -55.70
C ASP A 5 42.47 46.65 -55.54
N LEU A 6 42.32 45.90 -56.64
CA LEU A 6 41.97 44.48 -56.61
C LEU A 6 43.13 43.61 -56.07
N ARG A 7 44.39 44.02 -56.31
CA ARG A 7 45.58 43.32 -55.82
C ARG A 7 45.81 43.47 -54.32
N ARG A 8 45.38 44.60 -53.73
CA ARG A 8 45.40 44.80 -52.27
C ARG A 8 44.29 44.02 -51.55
N GLY A 9 43.09 43.94 -52.13
CA GLY A 9 41.99 43.15 -51.57
C GLY A 9 42.25 41.64 -51.59
N VAL A 10 42.79 41.12 -52.70
CA VAL A 10 43.14 39.68 -52.84
C VAL A 10 44.34 39.30 -51.96
N GLY A 11 45.34 40.17 -51.82
CA GLY A 11 46.48 39.93 -50.92
C GLY A 11 46.10 39.88 -49.44
N ALA A 12 45.18 40.75 -48.99
CA ALA A 12 44.67 40.74 -47.62
C ALA A 12 43.79 39.50 -47.35
N PHE A 13 42.96 39.09 -48.31
CA PHE A 13 42.12 37.90 -48.18
C PHE A 13 42.96 36.60 -48.09
N VAL A 14 44.00 36.46 -48.91
CA VAL A 14 44.92 35.31 -48.86
C VAL A 14 45.71 35.27 -47.55
N ALA A 15 46.13 36.43 -47.02
CA ALA A 15 46.83 36.50 -45.73
C ALA A 15 45.93 36.09 -44.55
N VAL A 16 44.67 36.51 -44.54
CA VAL A 16 43.69 36.12 -43.50
C VAL A 16 43.33 34.63 -43.62
N LEU A 17 43.20 34.11 -44.83
CA LEU A 17 42.88 32.70 -45.06
C LEU A 17 44.06 31.77 -44.69
N LEU A 18 45.31 32.20 -44.93
CA LEU A 18 46.50 31.49 -44.46
C LEU A 18 46.66 31.56 -42.93
N ALA A 19 46.33 32.68 -42.29
CA ALA A 19 46.33 32.78 -40.83
C ALA A 19 45.25 31.89 -40.18
N ALA A 20 44.07 31.77 -40.79
CA ALA A 20 43.00 30.88 -40.30
C ALA A 20 43.33 29.39 -40.46
N VAL A 21 44.07 29.01 -41.52
CA VAL A 21 44.54 27.62 -41.73
C VAL A 21 45.69 27.25 -40.78
N VAL A 22 46.54 28.21 -40.39
CA VAL A 22 47.59 27.97 -39.38
C VAL A 22 47.02 27.83 -37.95
N VAL A 23 45.91 28.49 -37.63
CA VAL A 23 45.22 28.34 -36.34
C VAL A 23 44.41 27.04 -36.25
N THR A 24 43.93 26.50 -37.37
CA THR A 24 43.16 25.23 -37.38
C THR A 24 44.02 23.98 -37.59
N ALA A 25 45.24 24.10 -38.13
CA ALA A 25 46.21 23.00 -38.19
C ALA A 25 47.07 22.84 -36.91
N GLY A 26 47.01 23.78 -35.98
CA GLY A 26 47.79 23.76 -34.72
C GLY A 26 47.20 22.94 -33.57
N VAL A 27 46.01 22.35 -33.72
CA VAL A 27 45.36 21.53 -32.67
C VAL A 27 45.21 20.05 -33.09
N GLY A 28 45.59 19.70 -34.32
CA GLY A 28 45.25 18.40 -34.91
C GLY A 28 46.38 17.38 -35.11
N VAL A 29 47.66 17.73 -34.94
CA VAL A 29 48.77 16.78 -35.14
C VAL A 29 49.92 17.10 -34.18
N VAL A 30 49.89 16.54 -32.97
CA VAL A 30 51.14 16.22 -32.28
C VAL A 30 51.52 14.81 -32.71
N SER A 31 52.33 14.78 -33.76
CA SER A 31 53.09 13.63 -34.21
C SER A 31 53.90 13.06 -33.05
N ASP A 32 53.81 11.74 -32.96
CA ASP A 32 54.59 10.79 -32.18
C ASP A 32 56.10 11.08 -32.25
N ALA A 33 56.59 11.96 -31.37
CA ALA A 33 58.01 12.18 -31.13
C ALA A 33 58.32 11.72 -29.71
N VAL A 34 58.75 10.46 -29.66
CA VAL A 34 59.15 9.67 -28.50
C VAL A 34 60.19 10.40 -27.64
N GLY A 35 59.71 11.17 -26.67
CA GLY A 35 60.42 11.53 -25.46
C GLY A 35 59.69 10.85 -24.32
N SER A 36 60.35 9.91 -23.66
CA SER A 36 59.85 9.12 -22.53
C SER A 36 59.62 10.00 -21.29
N ASN A 37 58.64 10.89 -21.35
CA ASN A 37 57.99 11.44 -20.17
C ASN A 37 56.93 10.43 -19.79
N GLY A 38 57.34 9.41 -19.04
CA GLY A 38 56.41 8.52 -18.36
C GLY A 38 55.59 9.34 -17.39
N ALA A 39 54.49 9.92 -17.88
CA ALA A 39 53.36 10.21 -17.02
C ALA A 39 53.03 8.87 -16.38
N THR A 40 53.33 8.74 -15.10
CA THR A 40 52.88 7.61 -14.29
C THR A 40 51.36 7.65 -14.37
N GLN A 41 50.80 6.92 -15.33
CA GLN A 41 49.40 6.56 -15.32
C GLN A 41 49.19 5.95 -13.94
N PRO A 42 48.27 6.49 -13.11
CA PRO A 42 47.95 5.86 -11.85
C PRO A 42 47.66 4.40 -12.17
N ASP A 43 48.41 3.50 -11.53
CA ASP A 43 48.15 2.07 -11.61
C ASP A 43 46.84 1.84 -10.85
N ALA A 44 45.74 2.09 -11.55
CA ALA A 44 44.41 1.76 -11.09
C ALA A 44 44.22 0.30 -11.51
N PRO A 45 44.32 -0.67 -10.58
CA PRO A 45 44.01 -2.04 -10.91
C PRO A 45 42.63 -2.07 -11.56
N ALA A 46 42.51 -2.83 -12.65
CA ALA A 46 41.20 -3.10 -13.22
C ALA A 46 40.32 -3.64 -12.08
N TYR A 47 39.13 -3.05 -11.90
CA TYR A 47 38.18 -3.53 -10.89
C TYR A 47 37.96 -5.02 -11.13
N ASP A 48 38.18 -5.83 -10.09
CA ASP A 48 37.80 -7.23 -10.15
C ASP A 48 36.27 -7.28 -10.16
N THR A 49 35.70 -7.48 -11.34
CA THR A 49 34.26 -7.53 -11.52
C THR A 49 33.64 -8.77 -10.87
N GLY A 50 34.45 -9.77 -10.50
CA GLY A 50 34.00 -10.95 -9.77
C GLY A 50 33.57 -10.63 -8.34
N ASP A 51 34.25 -9.68 -7.68
CA ASP A 51 33.94 -9.23 -6.32
C ASP A 51 32.80 -8.21 -6.26
N LEU A 52 32.31 -7.73 -7.42
CA LEU A 52 31.21 -6.76 -7.52
C LEU A 52 29.85 -7.41 -7.76
N LEU A 53 29.78 -8.74 -7.86
CA LEU A 53 28.50 -9.42 -8.04
C LEU A 53 27.74 -9.47 -6.71
N PRO A 54 26.52 -8.92 -6.65
CA PRO A 54 25.67 -9.08 -5.48
C PRO A 54 25.37 -10.57 -5.25
N THR A 55 25.30 -10.98 -3.99
CA THR A 55 24.84 -12.33 -3.65
C THR A 55 23.32 -12.35 -3.82
N PRO A 56 22.76 -13.21 -4.70
CA PRO A 56 21.31 -13.27 -4.87
C PRO A 56 20.63 -13.73 -3.58
N VAL A 57 19.44 -13.20 -3.34
CA VAL A 57 18.55 -13.72 -2.29
C VAL A 57 17.90 -14.99 -2.84
N ASP A 58 17.70 -15.99 -1.98
CA ASP A 58 17.02 -17.23 -2.38
C ASP A 58 15.60 -16.92 -2.85
N ASP A 59 15.19 -17.52 -3.97
CA ASP A 59 13.87 -17.31 -4.59
C ASP A 59 13.21 -18.63 -5.04
N GLY A 60 13.78 -19.78 -4.65
CA GLY A 60 13.40 -21.11 -5.12
C GLY A 60 12.23 -21.76 -4.37
N GLY A 61 11.62 -21.06 -3.41
CA GLY A 61 10.53 -21.53 -2.58
C GLY A 61 9.22 -21.79 -3.34
N SER A 62 8.23 -22.31 -2.63
CA SER A 62 6.87 -22.48 -3.15
C SER A 62 5.86 -22.20 -2.05
N VAL A 63 4.84 -21.40 -2.37
CA VAL A 63 3.79 -21.01 -1.43
C VAL A 63 3.04 -22.26 -0.95
N PRO A 64 3.07 -22.59 0.35
CA PRO A 64 2.33 -23.72 0.86
C PRO A 64 0.83 -23.42 0.82
N ALA A 65 0.04 -24.43 0.45
CA ALA A 65 -1.41 -24.36 0.57
C ALA A 65 -1.80 -24.32 2.06
N PRO A 66 -2.82 -23.54 2.43
CA PRO A 66 -3.32 -23.51 3.80
C PRO A 66 -3.95 -24.84 4.20
N ASP A 67 -4.15 -25.03 5.51
CA ASP A 67 -4.75 -26.24 6.05
C ASP A 67 -6.13 -26.53 5.40
N ALA A 68 -6.27 -27.73 4.83
CA ALA A 68 -7.51 -28.15 4.19
C ALA A 68 -8.64 -28.26 5.23
N GLY A 69 -9.62 -27.37 5.11
CA GLY A 69 -10.77 -27.28 6.02
C GLY A 69 -12.11 -27.25 5.30
N THR A 70 -13.14 -26.79 6.01
CA THR A 70 -14.41 -26.40 5.35
C THR A 70 -14.12 -25.34 4.31
N GLN A 71 -14.71 -25.45 3.11
CA GLN A 71 -14.60 -24.43 2.08
C GLN A 71 -14.95 -23.04 2.64
N LYS A 72 -14.17 -22.03 2.24
CA LYS A 72 -14.30 -20.64 2.66
C LYS A 72 -14.41 -19.74 1.44
N THR A 73 -15.10 -18.62 1.58
CA THR A 73 -15.17 -17.60 0.53
C THR A 73 -14.29 -16.41 0.91
N VAL A 74 -13.20 -16.22 0.19
CA VAL A 74 -12.32 -15.04 0.30
C VAL A 74 -12.71 -14.05 -0.78
N VAL A 75 -13.09 -12.84 -0.38
CA VAL A 75 -13.44 -11.77 -1.31
C VAL A 75 -12.34 -10.73 -1.34
N VAL A 76 -11.79 -10.47 -2.52
CA VAL A 76 -10.82 -9.40 -2.76
C VAL A 76 -11.57 -8.17 -3.27
N ASP A 77 -11.36 -7.03 -2.62
CA ASP A 77 -11.88 -5.77 -3.11
C ASP A 77 -11.24 -5.42 -4.47
N ALA A 78 -12.07 -4.98 -5.40
CA ALA A 78 -11.68 -4.40 -6.67
C ALA A 78 -12.57 -3.18 -7.01
N ALA A 79 -13.39 -2.72 -6.05
CA ALA A 79 -14.35 -1.64 -6.24
C ALA A 79 -13.72 -0.27 -6.01
N HIS A 80 -12.65 -0.20 -5.21
CA HIS A 80 -11.99 1.05 -4.83
C HIS A 80 -10.77 1.40 -5.70
N GLY A 81 -10.71 0.87 -6.92
CA GLY A 81 -9.63 1.18 -7.87
C GLY A 81 -8.26 0.65 -7.44
N ASN A 82 -8.25 -0.45 -6.70
CA ASN A 82 -7.05 -1.08 -6.14
C ASN A 82 -5.97 -1.23 -7.21
N THR A 83 -4.76 -0.81 -6.88
CA THR A 83 -3.58 -0.85 -7.76
C THR A 83 -3.10 -2.29 -7.97
N VAL A 84 -3.36 -3.16 -6.99
CA VAL A 84 -3.03 -4.59 -7.00
C VAL A 84 -4.09 -5.38 -7.75
N GLY A 85 -3.70 -5.99 -8.87
CA GLY A 85 -4.55 -6.80 -9.72
C GLY A 85 -4.57 -8.29 -9.35
N ARG A 86 -5.40 -9.08 -10.05
CA ARG A 86 -5.48 -10.54 -9.82
C ARG A 86 -4.16 -11.25 -10.09
N ALA A 87 -3.42 -10.78 -11.10
CA ALA A 87 -2.14 -11.35 -11.49
C ALA A 87 -1.10 -11.17 -10.37
N ASP A 88 -1.14 -10.04 -9.68
CA ASP A 88 -0.25 -9.71 -8.57
C ASP A 88 -0.58 -10.51 -7.30
N MET A 89 -1.78 -11.08 -7.20
CA MET A 89 -2.16 -11.97 -6.08
C MET A 89 -2.17 -13.45 -6.49
N GLN A 90 -1.70 -13.80 -7.69
CA GLN A 90 -1.82 -15.15 -8.22
C GLN A 90 -1.23 -16.24 -7.30
N PRO A 91 -0.07 -16.06 -6.65
CA PRO A 91 0.45 -17.01 -5.66
C PRO A 91 -0.52 -17.29 -4.51
N LEU A 92 -1.10 -16.26 -3.90
CA LEU A 92 -2.10 -16.39 -2.84
C LEU A 92 -3.39 -17.05 -3.35
N VAL A 93 -3.86 -16.64 -4.53
CA VAL A 93 -5.07 -17.22 -5.16
C VAL A 93 -4.86 -18.71 -5.44
N ASN A 94 -3.69 -19.10 -5.95
CA ASN A 94 -3.36 -20.50 -6.20
C ASN A 94 -3.40 -21.31 -4.90
N ALA A 95 -2.72 -20.85 -3.84
CA ALA A 95 -2.70 -21.53 -2.55
C ALA A 95 -4.13 -21.75 -2.00
N LEU A 96 -4.99 -20.73 -2.05
CA LEU A 96 -6.38 -20.81 -1.61
C LEU A 96 -7.23 -21.77 -2.47
N VAL A 97 -7.05 -21.76 -3.79
CA VAL A 97 -7.83 -22.61 -4.71
C VAL A 97 -7.37 -24.07 -4.65
N GLU A 98 -6.07 -24.32 -4.52
CA GLU A 98 -5.49 -25.66 -4.38
C GLU A 98 -5.98 -26.39 -3.13
N SER A 99 -6.27 -25.64 -2.06
CA SER A 99 -6.87 -26.13 -0.81
C SER A 99 -8.41 -26.17 -0.83
N GLY A 100 -9.04 -25.78 -1.94
CA GLY A 100 -10.49 -25.92 -2.17
C GLY A 100 -11.35 -24.73 -1.72
N HIS A 101 -10.74 -23.58 -1.39
CA HIS A 101 -11.45 -22.35 -1.06
C HIS A 101 -11.85 -21.57 -2.32
N GLU A 102 -12.89 -20.74 -2.20
CA GLU A 102 -13.37 -19.88 -3.28
C GLU A 102 -12.76 -18.48 -3.15
N VAL A 103 -12.23 -17.95 -4.24
CA VAL A 103 -11.78 -16.55 -4.33
C VAL A 103 -12.70 -15.77 -5.27
N ARG A 104 -13.28 -14.67 -4.77
CA ARG A 104 -14.17 -13.78 -5.52
C ARG A 104 -13.61 -12.37 -5.51
N PHE A 105 -14.01 -11.56 -6.48
CA PHE A 105 -13.59 -10.16 -6.57
C PHE A 105 -14.83 -9.27 -6.52
N TYR A 106 -14.86 -8.36 -5.55
CA TYR A 106 -15.93 -7.39 -5.39
C TYR A 106 -15.66 -6.17 -6.26
N THR A 107 -16.43 -6.01 -7.34
CA THR A 107 -16.25 -4.90 -8.31
C THR A 107 -17.24 -3.76 -8.11
N GLY A 108 -17.89 -3.68 -6.94
CA GLY A 108 -18.96 -2.73 -6.67
C GLY A 108 -20.34 -3.21 -7.14
N GLY A 109 -21.39 -2.60 -6.59
CA GLY A 109 -22.76 -2.87 -6.98
C GLY A 109 -23.01 -2.44 -8.43
N GLY A 110 -23.16 -3.41 -9.34
CA GLY A 110 -23.57 -3.12 -10.71
C GLY A 110 -24.88 -2.34 -10.74
N SER A 111 -25.02 -1.44 -11.73
CA SER A 111 -26.20 -0.62 -12.03
C SER A 111 -27.47 -1.43 -12.30
N SER A 112 -27.95 -2.17 -11.31
CA SER A 112 -29.16 -2.99 -11.34
C SER A 112 -29.82 -3.01 -9.96
N SER A 113 -29.79 -1.88 -9.26
CA SER A 113 -30.72 -1.61 -8.16
C SER A 113 -31.68 -0.50 -8.58
N LEU A 114 -32.55 -0.82 -9.53
CA LEU A 114 -33.83 -0.11 -9.69
C LEU A 114 -34.95 -0.84 -8.93
N ILE A 115 -34.62 -1.93 -8.19
CA ILE A 115 -35.60 -2.81 -7.54
C ILE A 115 -35.16 -3.28 -6.13
N SER A 116 -33.94 -3.05 -5.63
CA SER A 116 -33.60 -3.49 -4.26
C SER A 116 -34.24 -2.59 -3.20
N GLY A 117 -35.44 -2.98 -2.76
CA GLY A 117 -36.11 -2.48 -1.57
C GLY A 117 -35.54 -3.01 -0.25
N SER A 118 -34.40 -3.69 -0.29
CA SER A 118 -33.60 -4.03 0.89
C SER A 118 -32.65 -2.87 1.14
N GLY A 119 -32.78 -2.15 2.26
CA GLY A 119 -31.91 -1.01 2.61
C GLY A 119 -30.45 -1.37 2.92
N THR A 120 -29.94 -2.50 2.40
CA THR A 120 -28.57 -3.00 2.58
C THR A 120 -27.67 -2.58 1.43
N SER A 121 -26.46 -2.12 1.72
CA SER A 121 -25.48 -1.81 0.68
C SER A 121 -24.96 -3.09 0.01
N ALA A 122 -24.54 -3.01 -1.25
CA ALA A 122 -23.94 -4.14 -1.98
C ALA A 122 -22.68 -4.70 -1.28
N LEU A 123 -21.93 -3.83 -0.59
CA LEU A 123 -20.82 -4.24 0.25
C LEU A 123 -21.30 -5.10 1.44
N ASN A 124 -22.37 -4.70 2.13
CA ASN A 124 -22.89 -5.46 3.27
C ASN A 124 -23.39 -6.85 2.84
N GLU A 125 -24.02 -6.95 1.69
CA GLU A 125 -24.43 -8.24 1.10
C GLU A 125 -23.20 -9.11 0.83
N THR A 126 -22.17 -8.53 0.20
CA THR A 126 -20.90 -9.23 -0.07
C THR A 126 -20.22 -9.72 1.22
N LEU A 127 -20.12 -8.86 2.25
CA LEU A 127 -19.55 -9.21 3.56
C LEU A 127 -20.41 -10.24 4.32
N ASN A 128 -21.70 -10.32 4.03
CA ASN A 128 -22.57 -11.33 4.64
C ASN A 128 -22.30 -12.74 4.10
N ASP A 129 -21.95 -12.84 2.82
CA ASP A 129 -21.67 -14.10 2.13
C ASP A 129 -20.18 -14.50 2.17
N ALA A 130 -19.29 -13.58 2.55
CA ALA A 130 -17.85 -13.83 2.66
C ALA A 130 -17.44 -14.41 4.02
N ASP A 131 -16.35 -15.19 4.05
CA ASP A 131 -15.63 -15.56 5.26
C ASP A 131 -14.43 -14.63 5.52
N ALA A 132 -13.84 -14.10 4.45
CA ALA A 132 -12.73 -13.16 4.51
C ALA A 132 -12.85 -12.04 3.47
N PHE A 133 -12.25 -10.88 3.77
CA PHE A 133 -12.23 -9.71 2.91
C PHE A 133 -10.81 -9.14 2.81
N VAL A 134 -10.31 -8.92 1.59
CA VAL A 134 -8.98 -8.39 1.32
C VAL A 134 -9.10 -7.00 0.72
N ILE A 135 -8.41 -6.03 1.32
CA ILE A 135 -8.29 -4.66 0.83
C ILE A 135 -6.82 -4.40 0.54
N ALA A 136 -6.47 -4.20 -0.72
CA ALA A 136 -5.08 -4.04 -1.14
C ALA A 136 -4.89 -2.71 -1.86
N ASP A 137 -4.15 -1.80 -1.21
CA ASP A 137 -3.79 -0.47 -1.69
C ASP A 137 -4.91 0.24 -2.49
N PRO A 138 -6.03 0.59 -1.83
CA PRO A 138 -7.18 1.12 -2.53
C PRO A 138 -6.90 2.53 -3.05
N ALA A 139 -7.21 2.78 -4.33
CA ALA A 139 -7.05 4.12 -4.91
C ALA A 139 -8.11 5.12 -4.41
N ALA A 140 -9.28 4.64 -4.01
CA ALA A 140 -10.36 5.42 -3.44
C ALA A 140 -10.51 5.12 -1.95
N ALA A 141 -10.60 6.17 -1.13
CA ALA A 141 -10.83 6.02 0.30
C ALA A 141 -12.22 5.41 0.57
N TYR A 142 -12.26 4.44 1.48
CA TYR A 142 -13.51 3.90 2.02
C TYR A 142 -14.28 5.00 2.75
N SER A 143 -15.60 5.06 2.52
CA SER A 143 -16.46 5.94 3.31
C SER A 143 -16.54 5.48 4.78
N GLY A 144 -17.01 6.38 5.65
CA GLY A 144 -17.23 6.05 7.06
C GLY A 144 -18.10 4.80 7.22
N ALA A 145 -19.23 4.72 6.52
CA ALA A 145 -20.16 3.60 6.62
C ALA A 145 -19.58 2.29 6.07
N GLU A 146 -18.81 2.33 4.99
CA GLU A 146 -18.17 1.12 4.44
C GLU A 146 -17.11 0.57 5.39
N ALA A 147 -16.29 1.46 5.95
CA ALA A 147 -15.27 1.05 6.89
C ALA A 147 -15.88 0.58 8.24
N ASP A 148 -17.01 1.13 8.67
CA ASP A 148 -17.79 0.59 9.80
C ASP A 148 -18.33 -0.82 9.49
N ALA A 149 -18.79 -1.06 8.26
CA ALA A 149 -19.28 -2.38 7.85
C ALA A 149 -18.17 -3.43 7.83
N VAL A 150 -16.99 -3.09 7.30
CA VAL A 150 -15.81 -3.98 7.31
C VAL A 150 -15.34 -4.24 8.75
N SER A 151 -15.34 -3.22 9.61
CA SER A 151 -15.01 -3.39 11.04
C SER A 151 -16.00 -4.33 11.73
N ALA A 152 -17.31 -4.14 11.53
CA ALA A 152 -18.33 -5.03 12.09
C ALA A 152 -18.19 -6.46 11.55
N PHE A 153 -17.74 -6.63 10.30
CA PHE A 153 -17.43 -7.94 9.72
C PHE A 153 -16.25 -8.61 10.42
N ALA A 154 -15.19 -7.87 10.69
CA ALA A 154 -14.06 -8.36 11.48
C ALA A 154 -14.49 -8.72 12.91
N ASP A 155 -15.28 -7.87 13.57
CA ASP A 155 -15.77 -8.10 14.94
C ASP A 155 -16.66 -9.35 15.03
N ASN A 156 -17.39 -9.66 13.97
CA ASN A 156 -18.20 -10.86 13.83
C ASN A 156 -17.40 -12.12 13.47
N GLY A 157 -16.06 -12.07 13.45
CA GLY A 157 -15.21 -13.24 13.21
C GLY A 157 -14.79 -13.46 11.76
N GLY A 158 -15.24 -12.59 10.84
CA GLY A 158 -14.72 -12.54 9.47
C GLY A 158 -13.25 -12.10 9.46
N ARG A 159 -12.45 -12.60 8.53
CA ARG A 159 -11.03 -12.25 8.43
C ARG A 159 -10.82 -11.06 7.51
N VAL A 160 -10.08 -10.06 7.94
CA VAL A 160 -9.76 -8.90 7.10
C VAL A 160 -8.26 -8.78 6.90
N LEU A 161 -7.83 -8.74 5.65
CA LEU A 161 -6.44 -8.42 5.29
C LEU A 161 -6.41 -7.01 4.70
N LEU A 162 -5.56 -6.16 5.29
CA LEU A 162 -5.29 -4.81 4.85
C LEU A 162 -3.86 -4.77 4.32
N LEU A 163 -3.69 -4.45 3.05
CA LEU A 163 -2.38 -4.21 2.46
C LEU A 163 -2.30 -2.74 2.07
N GLY A 164 -1.22 -2.08 2.46
CA GLY A 164 -0.98 -0.68 2.15
C GLY A 164 0.46 -0.51 1.71
N ASP A 165 0.65 0.15 0.59
CA ASP A 165 1.97 0.49 0.05
C ASP A 165 2.23 1.99 0.24
N THR A 166 3.38 2.47 -0.21
CA THR A 166 3.70 3.89 -0.28
C THR A 166 2.69 4.60 -1.18
N PRO A 167 1.98 5.63 -0.69
CA PRO A 167 0.99 6.35 -1.48
C PRO A 167 1.60 6.93 -2.76
N THR A 168 1.05 6.53 -3.89
CA THR A 168 1.30 7.14 -5.19
C THR A 168 0.26 8.22 -5.47
N THR A 169 0.70 9.48 -5.61
CA THR A 169 -0.20 10.56 -6.06
C THR A 169 -0.53 10.40 -7.54
N ALA A 170 -1.78 10.06 -7.87
CA ALA A 170 -2.27 10.11 -9.24
C ALA A 170 -2.94 11.48 -9.48
N THR A 171 -2.31 12.31 -10.30
CA THR A 171 -2.91 13.55 -10.80
C THR A 171 -3.72 13.25 -12.05
N SER A 172 -5.05 13.32 -11.96
CA SER A 172 -5.92 13.25 -13.13
C SER A 172 -6.36 14.66 -13.51
N ALA A 173 -5.94 15.13 -14.69
CA ALA A 173 -6.45 16.37 -15.27
C ALA A 173 -7.71 16.05 -16.08
N SER A 174 -8.88 16.47 -15.60
CA SER A 174 -10.12 16.39 -16.38
C SER A 174 -10.44 17.77 -16.96
N SER A 175 -10.59 17.84 -18.29
CA SER A 175 -11.07 19.05 -18.97
C SER A 175 -12.50 18.85 -19.41
N LEU A 176 -13.43 19.62 -18.83
CA LEU A 176 -14.81 19.71 -19.30
C LEU A 176 -15.09 21.16 -19.69
N LEU A 177 -15.53 21.37 -20.94
CA LEU A 177 -15.95 22.68 -21.47
C LEU A 177 -14.89 23.80 -21.34
N GLY A 178 -13.60 23.46 -21.44
CA GLY A 178 -12.51 24.42 -21.32
C GLY A 178 -12.15 24.81 -19.88
N LEU A 179 -12.76 24.18 -18.88
CA LEU A 179 -12.35 24.26 -17.48
C LEU A 179 -11.47 23.06 -17.15
N THR A 180 -10.21 23.29 -16.82
CA THR A 180 -9.29 22.27 -16.30
C THR A 180 -9.53 22.12 -14.81
N GLY A 181 -10.07 20.97 -14.39
CA GLY A 181 -10.06 20.54 -13.00
C GLY A 181 -8.94 19.53 -12.81
N GLU A 182 -7.97 19.85 -11.96
CA GLU A 182 -7.01 18.87 -11.45
C GLU A 182 -7.67 18.15 -10.28
N THR A 183 -7.89 16.84 -10.40
CA THR A 183 -8.27 16.00 -9.26
C THR A 183 -7.06 15.15 -8.89
N THR A 184 -6.47 15.46 -7.75
CA THR A 184 -5.46 14.60 -7.13
C THR A 184 -6.20 13.50 -6.38
N ALA A 185 -6.18 12.29 -6.91
CA ALA A 185 -6.52 11.10 -6.14
C ALA A 185 -5.19 10.54 -5.63
N GLY A 186 -4.90 10.71 -4.34
CA GLY A 186 -3.85 9.92 -3.72
C GLY A 186 -4.35 8.48 -3.61
N SER A 187 -3.58 7.49 -4.05
CA SER A 187 -3.83 6.12 -3.61
C SER A 187 -3.82 6.13 -2.09
N GLY A 188 -4.96 5.74 -1.53
CA GLY A 188 -5.29 5.98 -0.15
C GLY A 188 -5.24 4.64 0.55
N GLN A 189 -4.10 4.32 1.15
CA GLN A 189 -3.93 3.20 2.07
C GLN A 189 -5.21 2.92 2.88
N PRO A 190 -5.48 1.67 3.30
CA PRO A 190 -6.74 1.29 3.94
C PRO A 190 -6.92 1.82 5.38
N ASN A 191 -6.31 2.96 5.71
CA ASN A 191 -6.32 3.67 6.98
C ASN A 191 -7.72 3.97 7.51
N ALA A 192 -8.72 4.18 6.65
CA ALA A 192 -10.11 4.32 7.09
C ALA A 192 -10.57 3.08 7.87
N VAL A 193 -10.26 1.87 7.38
CA VAL A 193 -10.57 0.61 8.08
C VAL A 193 -9.55 0.37 9.20
N ALA A 194 -8.25 0.53 8.92
CA ALA A 194 -7.17 0.25 9.87
C ALA A 194 -7.33 1.01 11.19
N ALA A 195 -7.72 2.29 11.14
CA ALA A 195 -7.88 3.14 12.31
C ALA A 195 -8.93 2.61 13.30
N ARG A 196 -9.95 1.89 12.82
CA ARG A 196 -10.99 1.28 13.68
C ARG A 196 -10.45 0.14 14.53
N HIS A 197 -9.33 -0.45 14.12
CA HIS A 197 -8.66 -1.54 14.80
C HIS A 197 -7.36 -1.11 15.50
N GLY A 198 -7.16 0.22 15.67
CA GLY A 198 -5.99 0.77 16.33
C GLY A 198 -4.70 0.67 15.50
N LEU A 199 -4.83 0.64 14.17
CA LEU A 199 -3.73 0.50 13.21
C LEU A 199 -3.64 1.74 12.30
N ALA A 200 -2.45 2.06 11.81
CA ALA A 200 -2.24 3.08 10.79
C ALA A 200 -1.01 2.75 9.93
N PHE A 201 -1.17 2.83 8.61
CA PHE A 201 -0.09 2.78 7.64
C PHE A 201 0.58 4.16 7.56
N ASN A 202 1.91 4.17 7.63
CA ASN A 202 2.70 5.38 7.42
C ASN A 202 2.78 5.73 5.92
N ALA A 203 3.00 7.01 5.61
CA ALA A 203 2.98 7.51 4.24
C ALA A 203 4.32 7.42 3.50
N ASP A 204 5.37 6.93 4.16
CA ASP A 204 6.74 6.89 3.65
C ASP A 204 7.32 5.47 3.76
N TYR A 205 8.09 5.08 2.75
CA TYR A 205 8.76 3.80 2.73
C TYR A 205 9.94 3.72 3.70
N LEU A 206 10.28 2.49 4.06
CA LEU A 206 11.47 2.08 4.76
C LEU A 206 12.57 1.73 3.77
N TYR A 207 13.82 2.03 4.11
CA TYR A 207 14.97 1.68 3.30
C TYR A 207 16.18 1.31 4.17
N ASP A 208 17.07 0.47 3.64
CA ASP A 208 18.34 0.11 4.26
C ASP A 208 19.48 0.21 3.23
N MET A 209 20.51 0.99 3.54
CA MET A 209 21.70 1.15 2.68
C MET A 209 22.78 0.11 2.96
N THR A 210 22.64 -0.68 4.02
CA THR A 210 23.66 -1.58 4.56
C THR A 210 23.24 -3.05 4.43
N GLU A 211 22.05 -3.40 4.92
CA GLU A 211 21.54 -4.77 4.90
C GLU A 211 20.22 -4.82 4.13
N ASN A 212 20.32 -4.98 2.81
CA ASN A 212 19.17 -5.02 1.91
C ASN A 212 19.25 -6.20 0.93
N ALA A 213 18.12 -6.53 0.30
CA ALA A 213 18.02 -7.56 -0.71
C ALA A 213 18.45 -7.05 -2.09
N ASN A 214 19.70 -6.58 -2.18
CA ASN A 214 20.34 -6.04 -3.40
C ASN A 214 19.67 -4.79 -4.01
N ASN A 215 18.71 -4.20 -3.30
CA ASN A 215 18.09 -2.92 -3.57
C ASN A 215 17.80 -2.26 -2.22
N PHE A 216 18.21 -1.01 -2.02
CA PHE A 216 18.05 -0.32 -0.74
C PHE A 216 16.59 -0.17 -0.27
N GLN A 217 15.61 -0.29 -1.17
CA GLN A 217 14.18 -0.31 -0.82
C GLN A 217 13.66 -1.70 -0.48
N TYR A 218 14.43 -2.76 -0.79
CA TYR A 218 14.07 -4.14 -0.47
C TYR A 218 14.59 -4.47 0.92
N VAL A 219 13.77 -4.17 1.91
CA VAL A 219 14.12 -4.30 3.33
C VAL A 219 13.81 -5.70 3.84
N TYR A 220 14.67 -6.22 4.71
CA TYR A 220 14.40 -7.49 5.38
C TYR A 220 13.42 -7.30 6.54
N GLY A 221 12.48 -8.24 6.65
CA GLY A 221 11.64 -8.41 7.83
C GLY A 221 12.08 -9.62 8.64
N SER A 222 11.94 -9.55 9.96
CA SER A 222 12.19 -10.67 10.87
C SER A 222 11.01 -10.88 11.82
N PRO A 223 10.73 -12.13 12.23
CA PRO A 223 9.62 -12.44 13.12
C PRO A 223 9.75 -11.69 14.46
N SER A 224 8.67 -11.01 14.85
CA SER A 224 8.54 -10.32 16.14
C SER A 224 7.65 -11.08 17.12
N ALA A 225 7.00 -12.15 16.65
CA ALA A 225 6.17 -13.06 17.42
C ALA A 225 6.27 -14.48 16.86
N ASP A 226 5.97 -15.48 17.69
CA ASP A 226 5.92 -16.88 17.25
C ASP A 226 4.56 -17.23 16.63
N GLY A 227 4.58 -17.91 15.49
CA GLY A 227 3.38 -18.45 14.84
C GLY A 227 2.51 -17.41 14.12
N GLY A 228 1.32 -17.82 13.70
CA GLY A 228 0.42 -16.96 12.91
C GLY A 228 1.09 -16.49 11.62
N LEU A 229 1.12 -15.17 11.37
CA LEU A 229 1.76 -14.60 10.17
C LEU A 229 3.28 -14.86 10.11
N ALA A 230 3.92 -15.13 11.24
CA ALA A 230 5.35 -15.38 11.35
C ALA A 230 5.71 -16.87 11.49
N ALA A 231 4.75 -17.78 11.32
CA ALA A 231 5.01 -19.22 11.46
C ALA A 231 6.00 -19.68 10.37
N GLY A 232 7.12 -20.27 10.80
CA GLY A 232 8.14 -20.81 9.87
C GLY A 232 8.85 -19.75 9.03
N VAL A 233 8.79 -18.47 9.42
CA VAL A 233 9.48 -17.37 8.75
C VAL A 233 10.75 -17.05 9.53
N ASP A 234 11.92 -17.17 8.90
CA ASP A 234 13.18 -16.69 9.46
C ASP A 234 13.47 -15.26 8.96
N ARG A 235 13.22 -14.98 7.68
CA ARG A 235 13.46 -13.68 7.04
C ARG A 235 12.55 -13.47 5.82
N THR A 236 11.88 -12.33 5.76
CA THR A 236 11.10 -11.88 4.58
C THR A 236 11.78 -10.74 3.87
N VAL A 237 11.32 -10.43 2.65
CA VAL A 237 11.72 -9.24 1.88
C VAL A 237 10.47 -8.46 1.48
N PHE A 238 10.47 -7.16 1.72
CA PHE A 238 9.40 -6.26 1.30
C PHE A 238 9.95 -5.14 0.42
N ASP A 239 9.25 -4.81 -0.67
CA ASP A 239 9.60 -3.69 -1.55
C ASP A 239 8.95 -2.40 -1.04
N ALA A 240 9.76 -1.35 -0.88
CA ALA A 240 9.31 -0.01 -0.49
C ALA A 240 8.30 0.00 0.68
N ALA A 241 8.49 -0.92 1.62
CA ALA A 241 7.52 -1.22 2.66
C ALA A 241 7.23 0.01 3.52
N VAL A 242 5.98 0.22 3.88
CA VAL A 242 5.58 1.23 4.85
C VAL A 242 5.47 0.62 6.24
N ALA A 243 5.85 1.38 7.26
CA ALA A 243 5.65 0.96 8.63
C ALA A 243 4.16 0.99 9.02
N VAL A 244 3.71 -0.05 9.74
CA VAL A 244 2.36 -0.16 10.30
C VAL A 244 2.43 0.21 11.78
N ALA A 245 2.00 1.42 12.11
CA ALA A 245 1.81 1.86 13.49
C ALA A 245 0.62 1.12 14.12
N HIS A 246 0.75 0.77 15.40
CA HIS A 246 -0.28 0.01 16.10
C HIS A 246 -0.35 0.36 17.59
N GLY A 247 -1.53 0.19 18.18
CA GLY A 247 -1.73 0.29 19.63
C GLY A 247 -1.38 -1.00 20.38
N ASP A 248 -1.45 -0.96 21.71
CA ASP A 248 -1.07 -2.07 22.61
C ASP A 248 -1.91 -3.34 22.45
N ALA A 249 -3.13 -3.23 21.90
CA ALA A 249 -4.02 -4.36 21.67
C ALA A 249 -3.65 -5.19 20.43
N ALA A 250 -2.74 -4.68 19.59
CA ALA A 250 -2.27 -5.34 18.38
C ALA A 250 -0.84 -5.86 18.58
N THR A 251 -0.47 -6.86 17.79
CA THR A 251 0.83 -7.53 17.88
C THR A 251 1.56 -7.44 16.55
N ALA A 252 2.78 -6.90 16.56
CA ALA A 252 3.68 -6.98 15.41
C ALA A 252 4.07 -8.44 15.19
N ALA A 253 3.80 -8.96 13.99
CA ALA A 253 4.22 -10.29 13.58
C ALA A 253 5.59 -10.25 12.91
N ILE A 254 5.85 -9.25 12.07
CA ILE A 254 7.13 -9.06 11.39
C ILE A 254 7.55 -7.59 11.53
N SER A 255 8.81 -7.36 11.87
CA SER A 255 9.41 -6.02 11.93
C SER A 255 10.68 -5.96 11.09
N ALA A 256 10.91 -4.81 10.46
CA ALA A 256 12.17 -4.48 9.82
C ALA A 256 13.07 -3.75 10.83
N GLU A 257 14.28 -4.26 11.05
CA GLU A 257 15.23 -3.75 12.04
C GLU A 257 16.33 -2.91 11.39
N ASN A 258 16.81 -1.88 12.09
CA ASN A 258 17.89 -1.00 11.63
C ASN A 258 17.64 -0.30 10.27
N VAL A 259 16.38 -0.22 9.86
CA VAL A 259 15.97 0.47 8.62
C VAL A 259 15.69 1.94 8.89
N SER A 260 15.78 2.75 7.84
CA SER A 260 15.55 4.20 7.88
C SER A 260 14.25 4.57 7.18
N ARG A 261 13.55 5.57 7.71
CA ARG A 261 12.36 6.16 7.04
C ARG A 261 12.76 7.16 5.97
N GLU A 262 12.16 7.10 4.78
CA GLU A 262 12.44 8.04 3.67
C GLU A 262 12.35 9.51 4.12
N SER A 263 11.26 9.86 4.79
CA SER A 263 10.92 11.26 5.06
C SER A 263 11.78 11.89 6.14
N THR A 264 12.07 11.13 7.20
CA THR A 264 12.76 11.62 8.40
C THR A 264 14.21 11.19 8.49
N ARG A 265 14.63 10.17 7.73
CA ARG A 265 15.93 9.49 7.84
C ARG A 265 16.21 8.93 9.24
N THR A 266 15.16 8.75 10.05
CA THR A 266 15.29 8.16 11.37
C THR A 266 15.47 6.66 11.21
N THR A 267 16.55 6.12 11.79
CA THR A 267 16.82 4.69 11.85
C THR A 267 16.15 4.07 13.07
N GLY A 268 15.55 2.89 12.90
CA GLY A 268 14.93 2.17 14.01
C GLY A 268 14.38 0.81 13.59
N THR A 269 13.56 0.23 14.47
CA THR A 269 12.79 -0.97 14.21
C THR A 269 11.34 -0.59 13.97
N TYR A 270 10.76 -1.07 12.89
CA TYR A 270 9.40 -0.73 12.48
C TYR A 270 8.61 -1.99 12.13
N ALA A 271 7.41 -2.12 12.68
CA ALA A 271 6.51 -3.21 12.31
C ALA A 271 6.07 -3.05 10.85
N VAL A 272 6.14 -4.12 10.08
CA VAL A 272 5.73 -4.18 8.66
C VAL A 272 4.58 -5.17 8.45
N ALA A 273 4.38 -6.12 9.38
CA ALA A 273 3.17 -6.93 9.46
C ALA A 273 2.63 -6.93 10.89
N VAL A 274 1.36 -6.60 11.07
CA VAL A 274 0.70 -6.47 12.38
C VAL A 274 -0.64 -7.21 12.37
N ARG A 275 -0.98 -7.85 13.49
CA ARG A 275 -2.29 -8.45 13.71
C ARG A 275 -3.03 -7.76 14.85
N SER A 276 -4.29 -7.38 14.59
CA SER A 276 -5.25 -6.88 15.58
C SER A 276 -6.51 -7.74 15.52
N GLY A 277 -6.57 -8.78 16.38
CA GLY A 277 -7.69 -9.73 16.42
C GLY A 277 -7.91 -10.46 15.09
N ASN A 278 -9.02 -10.14 14.42
CA ASN A 278 -9.42 -10.71 13.12
C ASN A 278 -8.96 -9.87 11.92
N VAL A 279 -8.12 -8.86 12.15
CA VAL A 279 -7.52 -8.00 11.12
C VAL A 279 -6.01 -8.22 11.07
N ALA A 280 -5.48 -8.45 9.87
CA ALA A 280 -4.05 -8.41 9.58
C ALA A 280 -3.76 -7.19 8.69
N ALA A 281 -2.69 -6.47 9.00
CA ALA A 281 -2.22 -5.31 8.24
C ALA A 281 -0.76 -5.52 7.83
N ILE A 282 -0.45 -5.42 6.54
CA ILE A 282 0.91 -5.59 6.01
C ILE A 282 1.24 -4.40 5.12
N GLY A 283 2.35 -3.74 5.43
CA GLY A 283 2.81 -2.51 4.80
C GLY A 283 3.51 -2.72 3.46
N ASP A 284 3.10 -3.72 2.70
CA ASP A 284 3.61 -4.02 1.37
C ASP A 284 2.54 -4.81 0.60
N THR A 285 2.60 -4.72 -0.73
CA THR A 285 1.78 -5.53 -1.65
C THR A 285 2.63 -6.44 -2.52
N TRP A 286 3.91 -6.12 -2.74
CA TRP A 286 4.80 -6.83 -3.65
C TRP A 286 5.11 -8.25 -3.18
N PHE A 287 5.18 -8.52 -1.88
CA PHE A 287 5.40 -9.89 -1.37
C PHE A 287 4.34 -10.92 -1.84
N LEU A 288 3.19 -10.49 -2.37
CA LEU A 288 2.19 -11.38 -2.96
C LEU A 288 2.40 -11.65 -4.45
N SER A 289 3.22 -10.86 -5.13
CA SER A 289 3.42 -10.94 -6.58
C SER A 289 4.17 -12.20 -6.98
N PRO A 290 4.04 -12.67 -8.24
CA PRO A 290 4.78 -13.83 -8.71
C PRO A 290 6.31 -13.71 -8.58
N ASP A 291 6.85 -12.49 -8.60
CA ASP A 291 8.28 -12.20 -8.45
C ASP A 291 8.70 -11.94 -6.99
N GLY A 292 7.77 -11.62 -6.08
CA GLY A 292 8.07 -11.40 -4.67
C GLY A 292 7.72 -12.56 -3.74
N ALA A 293 6.73 -13.38 -4.10
CA ALA A 293 6.14 -14.39 -3.23
C ALA A 293 7.05 -15.56 -2.85
N THR A 294 8.22 -15.72 -3.46
CA THR A 294 9.18 -16.77 -3.13
C THR A 294 10.54 -16.22 -2.69
N VAL A 295 10.69 -14.89 -2.60
CA VAL A 295 11.95 -14.25 -2.22
C VAL A 295 12.16 -14.35 -0.72
N ALA A 296 13.34 -14.85 -0.31
CA ALA A 296 13.62 -15.27 1.05
C ALA A 296 12.54 -16.25 1.54
N ASP A 297 11.91 -16.01 2.70
CA ASP A 297 10.80 -16.83 3.20
C ASP A 297 9.43 -16.17 2.96
N ASN A 298 9.31 -15.33 1.93
CA ASN A 298 8.03 -14.71 1.60
C ASN A 298 6.96 -15.76 1.33
N GLU A 299 7.31 -16.92 0.78
CA GLU A 299 6.36 -18.00 0.51
C GLU A 299 5.71 -18.52 1.80
N ALA A 300 6.47 -18.58 2.90
CA ALA A 300 5.94 -18.93 4.21
C ALA A 300 4.98 -17.84 4.70
N LEU A 301 5.31 -16.56 4.54
CA LEU A 301 4.40 -15.46 4.87
C LEU A 301 3.11 -15.50 4.04
N VAL A 302 3.19 -15.72 2.72
CA VAL A 302 2.01 -15.84 1.85
C VAL A 302 1.14 -17.03 2.28
N GLY A 303 1.74 -18.16 2.61
CA GLY A 303 1.04 -19.32 3.19
C GLY A 303 0.33 -18.98 4.49
N ASN A 304 1.01 -18.29 5.41
CA ASN A 304 0.43 -17.86 6.68
C ASN A 304 -0.71 -16.84 6.50
N VAL A 305 -0.63 -15.98 5.48
CA VAL A 305 -1.72 -15.09 5.08
C VAL A 305 -2.92 -15.90 4.58
N ALA A 306 -2.69 -16.92 3.75
CA ALA A 306 -3.75 -17.83 3.30
C ALA A 306 -4.44 -18.54 4.48
N ASP A 307 -3.65 -19.10 5.41
CA ASP A 307 -4.14 -19.73 6.64
C ASP A 307 -4.95 -18.74 7.50
N PHE A 308 -4.45 -17.52 7.66
CA PHE A 308 -5.14 -16.48 8.39
C PHE A 308 -6.52 -16.22 7.79
N LEU A 309 -6.61 -16.04 6.46
CA LEU A 309 -7.86 -15.75 5.74
C LEU A 309 -8.91 -16.86 5.92
N VAL A 310 -8.50 -18.13 5.98
CA VAL A 310 -9.44 -19.27 6.04
C VAL A 310 -9.72 -19.79 7.46
N SER A 311 -8.94 -19.36 8.45
CA SER A 311 -9.12 -19.75 9.87
C SER A 311 -10.35 -19.14 10.58
N GLY A 312 -11.00 -18.14 9.96
CA GLY A 312 -12.12 -17.41 10.56
C GLY A 312 -13.40 -18.22 10.66
N THR A 313 -14.13 -18.01 11.76
CA THR A 313 -15.52 -18.49 11.90
C THR A 313 -16.42 -17.28 12.11
N LYS A 314 -17.01 -16.79 11.02
CA LYS A 314 -17.92 -15.66 11.06
C LYS A 314 -19.26 -16.06 11.69
N THR A 315 -19.71 -15.28 12.67
CA THR A 315 -21.01 -15.44 13.33
C THR A 315 -21.87 -14.20 13.07
N GLY A 316 -23.10 -14.40 12.58
CA GLY A 316 -24.05 -13.30 12.38
C GLY A 316 -23.92 -12.56 11.04
N THR A 317 -24.76 -11.54 10.88
CA THR A 317 -24.88 -10.73 9.67
C THR A 317 -24.70 -9.25 9.95
N ILE A 318 -24.03 -8.56 9.02
CA ILE A 318 -23.87 -7.11 8.99
C ILE A 318 -25.21 -6.48 8.68
N GLY A 319 -25.64 -5.53 9.53
CA GLY A 319 -26.94 -4.87 9.41
C GLY A 319 -28.11 -5.64 10.04
N GLY A 320 -27.88 -6.81 10.63
CA GLY A 320 -28.85 -7.46 11.49
C GLY A 320 -29.09 -6.61 12.75
N SER A 321 -30.31 -6.12 12.94
CA SER A 321 -30.71 -5.39 14.15
C SER A 321 -30.65 -6.33 15.36
N SER A 322 -29.47 -6.51 15.96
CA SER A 322 -29.39 -6.92 17.35
C SER A 322 -29.92 -5.75 18.17
N GLY A 323 -31.16 -5.89 18.65
CA GLY A 323 -31.84 -4.90 19.48
C GLY A 323 -31.06 -4.62 20.76
N SER A 324 -30.09 -3.71 20.69
CA SER A 324 -29.59 -2.98 21.83
C SER A 324 -30.02 -1.54 21.63
N THR A 325 -31.09 -1.14 22.31
CA THR A 325 -31.45 0.27 22.44
C THR A 325 -30.36 0.95 23.26
N VAL A 326 -29.23 1.27 22.63
CA VAL A 326 -28.32 2.28 23.14
C VAL A 326 -29.05 3.60 22.92
N ARG A 327 -29.79 4.03 23.95
CA ARG A 327 -30.14 5.44 24.09
C ARG A 327 -28.83 6.22 24.07
N PRO A 328 -28.65 7.20 23.17
CA PRO A 328 -27.57 8.15 23.30
C PRO A 328 -27.73 8.81 24.67
N GLY A 329 -26.72 8.66 25.53
CA GLY A 329 -26.63 9.35 26.80
C GLY A 329 -26.65 10.84 26.55
N GLY A 330 -27.83 11.45 26.67
CA GLY A 330 -27.96 12.88 26.87
C GLY A 330 -27.19 13.24 28.13
N ILE A 331 -26.28 14.19 28.01
CA ILE A 331 -25.54 14.79 29.12
C ILE A 331 -26.59 15.42 30.04
N SER A 332 -26.89 14.76 31.15
CA SER A 332 -27.76 15.31 32.20
C SER A 332 -26.90 16.21 33.07
N LEU A 333 -26.88 17.51 32.75
CA LEU A 333 -26.39 18.53 33.66
C LEU A 333 -27.54 18.89 34.60
N ASP A 334 -27.57 18.29 35.79
CA ASP A 334 -28.44 18.71 36.87
C ASP A 334 -27.63 19.08 38.12
N GLY A 335 -27.91 20.30 38.61
CA GLY A 335 -27.43 20.91 39.84
C GLY A 335 -26.66 22.22 39.58
N ALA A 336 -27.07 23.41 40.00
CA ALA A 336 -28.21 23.88 40.78
C ALA A 336 -28.27 25.42 40.65
N ASN A 337 -29.45 26.04 40.62
CA ASN A 337 -29.91 27.01 41.64
C ASN A 337 -31.25 27.67 41.22
N ALA A 338 -32.07 27.94 42.22
CA ALA A 338 -33.48 28.29 42.22
C ALA A 338 -33.83 29.69 41.68
N ALA A 339 -35.07 29.85 41.16
CA ALA A 339 -36.13 30.67 41.78
C ALA A 339 -37.34 30.88 40.82
N GLY A 340 -38.56 30.73 41.37
CA GLY A 340 -39.85 31.20 40.82
C GLY A 340 -40.47 30.24 39.80
N GLY A 341 -41.72 29.77 39.91
CA GLY A 341 -42.88 30.22 40.66
C GLY A 341 -44.10 30.07 39.74
N SER A 342 -45.22 29.58 40.29
CA SER A 342 -46.58 29.64 39.72
C SER A 342 -47.06 28.47 38.82
N THR A 343 -47.66 27.48 39.49
CA THR A 343 -49.00 26.91 39.25
C THR A 343 -49.55 26.84 37.81
N ASN A 344 -49.90 25.63 37.35
CA ASN A 344 -51.32 25.32 37.18
C ASN A 344 -51.61 23.82 37.25
N ALA A 345 -52.67 23.49 37.97
CA ALA A 345 -53.21 22.15 38.15
C ALA A 345 -54.23 21.81 37.04
N SER A 346 -54.75 20.58 37.13
CA SER A 346 -55.87 19.97 36.40
C SER A 346 -55.46 19.15 35.17
N ASN A 347 -56.03 17.97 34.90
CA ASN A 347 -56.81 17.02 35.68
C ASN A 347 -56.78 15.73 34.85
N ALA A 348 -56.78 14.57 35.51
CA ALA A 348 -57.00 13.30 34.84
C ALA A 348 -58.41 13.27 34.20
N THR A 349 -58.55 12.63 33.05
CA THR A 349 -59.54 11.55 32.87
C THR A 349 -59.34 10.83 31.53
N ASN A 350 -59.60 9.53 31.64
CA ASN A 350 -59.41 8.47 30.66
C ASN A 350 -60.68 8.29 29.81
N ALA A 351 -60.49 7.60 28.67
CA ALA A 351 -61.43 6.72 27.99
C ALA A 351 -62.55 7.26 27.07
N THR A 352 -62.31 7.05 25.76
CA THR A 352 -63.06 6.22 24.80
C THR A 352 -64.61 6.20 24.76
N SER A 353 -65.13 6.36 23.53
CA SER A 353 -66.28 5.70 22.83
C SER A 353 -67.15 6.76 22.10
N ALA A 354 -67.13 6.92 20.77
CA ALA A 354 -67.64 6.07 19.68
C ALA A 354 -69.19 5.96 19.64
N THR A 355 -69.77 6.36 18.49
CA THR A 355 -71.13 6.14 17.94
C THR A 355 -72.30 6.74 18.77
N ALA A 356 -73.18 7.59 18.24
CA ALA A 356 -73.89 7.59 16.96
C ALA A 356 -74.27 9.03 16.55
#